data_AF-A0A966RGB8-F1
#
_entry.id   AF-A0A966RGB8-F1
#
_cell.length_a   1.000
_cell.length_b   1.000
_cell.length_c   1.000
_cell.angle_alpha   90.00
_cell.angle_beta   90.00
_cell.angle_gamma   90.00
#
_symmetry.space_group_name_H-M   'P 1'
#
loop_
_entity.id
_entity.type
_entity.pdbx_description
1 polymer ?
#
loop_
_entity_poly.entity_id
_entity_poly.type
_entity_poly.pdbx_seq_one_letter_code
_entity_poly.pdbx_strand_id
1 'polypeptide(L)'
;MVHDLTDSIQVDGMSHAHIGEICRQVQTFISYDTRTMYSSLAAIAGADSVVIPDEGIEEEDWQPDETLRSGIAYGLERIEESRPGRQRLTERVLKMAKDSSKSVANFADFWNQKIVAHHPAR
;
A
#
# COMPACT_ATOMS: atom_id res chain seq x y z
N MET A 1 -3.83 -18.44 18.23
CA MET A 1 -3.22 -17.14 17.88
C MET A 1 -1.95 -17.43 17.11
N VAL A 2 -1.74 -16.73 16.00
CA VAL A 2 -0.64 -17.00 15.05
C VAL A 2 0.65 -16.23 15.43
N HIS A 3 0.54 -15.22 16.30
CA HIS A 3 1.67 -14.43 16.81
C HIS A 3 1.43 -13.94 18.25
N ASP A 4 2.49 -13.42 18.88
CA ASP A 4 2.47 -12.80 20.21
C ASP A 4 1.86 -11.38 20.15
N LEU A 5 0.98 -11.07 21.09
CA LEU A 5 0.25 -9.80 21.16
C LEU A 5 0.77 -8.84 22.25
N THR A 6 1.75 -9.26 23.06
CA THR A 6 2.19 -8.55 24.27
C THR A 6 2.58 -7.09 24.03
N ASP A 7 3.19 -6.80 22.87
CA ASP A 7 3.60 -5.44 22.45
C ASP A 7 2.87 -4.96 21.18
N SER A 8 1.66 -5.47 20.94
CA SER A 8 0.90 -5.11 19.73
C SER A 8 0.13 -3.79 19.88
N ILE A 9 0.10 -3.01 18.80
CA ILE A 9 -0.67 -1.77 18.70
C ILE A 9 -1.83 -2.02 17.74
N GLN A 10 -3.06 -1.95 18.24
CA GLN A 10 -4.25 -2.02 17.38
C GLN A 10 -4.41 -0.69 16.64
N VAL A 11 -4.35 -0.72 15.31
CA VAL A 11 -4.41 0.48 14.46
C VAL A 11 -5.82 0.77 13.91
N ASP A 12 -6.77 -0.12 14.14
CA ASP A 12 -8.15 0.03 13.64
C ASP A 12 -8.82 1.29 14.19
N GLY A 13 -9.44 2.06 13.29
CA GLY A 13 -10.11 3.32 13.62
C GLY A 13 -9.17 4.52 13.78
N MET A 14 -7.85 4.36 13.63
CA MET A 14 -6.90 5.47 13.63
C MET A 14 -6.89 6.21 12.27
N SER A 15 -6.38 7.44 12.27
CA SER A 15 -6.19 8.20 11.04
C SER A 15 -4.99 7.67 10.25
N HIS A 16 -5.03 7.81 8.91
CA HIS A 16 -3.91 7.40 8.05
C HIS A 16 -2.57 8.05 8.44
N ALA A 17 -2.60 9.31 8.89
CA ALA A 17 -1.40 10.02 9.32
C ALA A 17 -0.78 9.35 10.56
N HIS A 18 -1.60 9.03 11.55
CA HIS A 18 -1.14 8.39 12.79
C HIS A 18 -0.66 6.96 12.55
N ILE A 19 -1.38 6.19 11.72
CA ILE A 19 -0.92 4.86 11.29
C ILE A 19 0.46 4.96 10.63
N GLY A 20 0.67 5.94 9.76
CA GLY A 20 1.96 6.18 9.12
C GLY A 20 3.08 6.55 10.11
N GLU A 21 2.78 7.25 11.21
CA GLU A 21 3.75 7.53 12.27
C GLU A 21 4.14 6.26 13.04
N ILE A 22 3.15 5.44 13.39
CA ILE A 22 3.37 4.14 14.05
C ILE A 22 4.21 3.23 13.15
N CYS A 23 3.87 3.12 11.86
CA CYS A 23 4.59 2.28 10.90
C CYS A 23 6.08 2.66 10.74
N ARG A 24 6.49 3.90 11.05
CA ARG A 24 7.90 4.32 11.02
C ARG A 24 8.67 3.92 12.29
N GLN A 25 7.96 3.56 13.36
CA GLN A 25 8.54 3.26 14.67
C GLN A 25 8.57 1.76 14.96
N VAL A 26 7.63 1.00 14.40
CA VAL A 26 7.53 -0.44 14.61
C VAL A 26 8.43 -1.23 13.67
N GLN A 27 8.85 -2.42 14.12
CA GLN A 27 9.63 -3.34 13.31
C GLN A 27 8.75 -4.14 12.35
N THR A 28 7.52 -4.48 12.75
CA THR A 28 6.64 -5.38 12.01
C THR A 28 5.20 -4.86 12.04
N PHE A 29 4.54 -4.94 10.89
CA PHE A 29 3.11 -4.71 10.72
C PHE A 29 2.47 -6.02 10.29
N ILE A 30 1.44 -6.47 11.00
CA ILE A 30 0.73 -7.71 10.72
C ILE A 30 -0.70 -7.38 10.31
N SER A 31 -1.13 -7.87 9.15
CA SER A 31 -2.50 -7.72 8.65
C SER A 31 -3.16 -9.08 8.47
N TYR A 32 -4.39 -9.18 8.97
CA TYR A 32 -5.32 -10.25 8.64
C TYR A 32 -6.24 -9.88 7.46
N ASP A 33 -6.30 -8.59 7.09
CA ASP A 33 -6.91 -8.19 5.82
C ASP A 33 -5.89 -8.41 4.70
N THR A 34 -6.17 -9.38 3.85
CA THR A 34 -5.30 -9.78 2.74
C THR A 34 -5.31 -8.76 1.60
N ARG A 35 -6.22 -7.78 1.56
CA ARG A 35 -6.34 -6.80 0.47
C ARG A 35 -6.19 -5.34 0.89
N THR A 36 -5.55 -5.11 2.03
CA THR A 36 -5.34 -3.75 2.53
C THR A 36 -4.16 -3.03 1.85
N MET A 37 -4.33 -1.73 1.59
CA MET A 37 -3.21 -0.87 1.18
C MET A 37 -2.25 -0.57 2.34
N TYR A 38 -2.66 -0.79 3.60
CA TYR A 38 -1.80 -0.57 4.77
C TYR A 38 -0.54 -1.43 4.74
N SER A 39 -0.59 -2.65 4.21
CA SER A 39 0.58 -3.51 4.04
C SER A 39 1.65 -2.85 3.17
N SER A 40 1.23 -2.23 2.06
CA SER A 40 2.15 -1.48 1.20
C SER A 40 2.73 -0.25 1.92
N LEU A 41 1.89 0.48 2.67
CA LEU A 41 2.32 1.68 3.40
C LEU A 41 3.31 1.35 4.52
N ALA A 42 3.07 0.28 5.28
CA ALA A 42 3.96 -0.19 6.33
C ALA A 42 5.33 -0.59 5.78
N ALA A 43 5.34 -1.36 4.68
CA ALA A 43 6.57 -1.75 4.00
C ALA A 43 7.39 -0.54 3.50
N ILE A 44 6.74 0.48 2.94
CA ILE A 44 7.38 1.73 2.49
C ILE A 44 7.87 2.56 3.67
N ALA A 45 7.15 2.55 4.79
CA ALA A 45 7.55 3.24 6.02
C ALA A 45 8.76 2.59 6.73
N GLY A 46 9.13 1.37 6.34
CA GLY A 46 10.32 0.68 6.83
C GLY A 46 10.04 -0.54 7.71
N ALA A 47 8.78 -0.79 8.08
CA ALA A 47 8.38 -1.99 8.82
C ALA A 47 8.35 -3.23 7.92
N ASP A 48 8.59 -4.40 8.49
CA ASP A 48 8.29 -5.69 7.87
C ASP A 48 6.76 -5.83 7.79
N SER A 49 6.20 -5.75 6.59
CA SER A 49 4.77 -5.96 6.38
C SER A 49 4.49 -7.43 6.16
N VAL A 50 3.60 -8.00 6.97
CA VAL A 50 3.18 -9.40 6.89
C VAL A 50 1.68 -9.47 6.70
N VAL A 51 1.25 -10.17 5.66
CA VAL A 51 -0.13 -10.62 5.50
C VAL A 51 -0.21 -12.05 6.01
N ILE A 52 -1.15 -12.31 6.92
CA ILE A 52 -1.41 -13.66 7.40
C ILE A 52 -2.20 -14.42 6.33
N PRO A 53 -1.73 -15.58 5.84
CA PRO A 53 -2.42 -16.37 4.85
C PRO A 53 -3.82 -16.81 5.29
N ASP A 54 -4.76 -16.80 4.36
CA ASP A 54 -6.05 -17.47 4.53
C ASP A 54 -5.87 -18.99 4.38
N GLU A 55 -6.66 -19.77 5.12
CA GLU A 55 -6.56 -21.23 5.08
C GLU A 55 -6.80 -21.78 3.66
N GLY A 56 -5.83 -22.52 3.14
CA GLY A 56 -5.89 -23.14 1.81
C GLY A 56 -5.68 -22.18 0.64
N ILE A 57 -5.26 -20.93 0.89
CA ILE A 57 -4.90 -19.98 -0.16
C ILE A 57 -3.38 -19.87 -0.27
N GLU A 58 -2.85 -20.23 -1.43
CA GLU A 58 -1.43 -20.05 -1.75
C GLU A 58 -1.12 -18.59 -2.11
N GLU A 59 0.15 -18.20 -2.02
CA GLU A 59 0.56 -16.81 -2.26
C GLU A 59 0.23 -16.33 -3.68
N GLU A 60 0.42 -17.20 -4.67
CA GLU A 60 0.12 -16.95 -6.08
C GLU A 60 -1.38 -16.76 -6.33
N ASP A 61 -2.22 -17.43 -5.54
CA ASP A 61 -3.68 -17.31 -5.62
C ASP A 61 -4.16 -16.04 -4.89
N TRP A 62 -3.52 -15.71 -3.77
CA TRP A 62 -3.80 -14.49 -3.02
C TRP A 62 -3.55 -13.23 -3.86
N GLN A 63 -2.38 -13.16 -4.51
CA GLN A 63 -2.03 -12.05 -5.37
C GLN A 63 -1.20 -12.54 -6.58
N PRO A 64 -1.86 -12.82 -7.72
CA PRO A 64 -1.18 -13.34 -8.91
C PRO A 64 -0.11 -12.40 -9.47
N ASP A 65 -0.27 -11.09 -9.28
CA ASP A 65 0.70 -10.10 -9.75
C ASP A 65 1.85 -9.96 -8.73
N GLU A 66 3.01 -10.51 -9.06
CA GLU A 66 4.24 -10.42 -8.26
C GLU A 66 4.65 -8.97 -7.94
N THR A 67 4.31 -8.01 -8.81
CA THR A 67 4.63 -6.59 -8.58
C THR A 67 3.79 -6.00 -7.44
N LEU A 68 2.62 -6.59 -7.19
CA LEU A 68 1.72 -6.22 -6.10
C LEU A 68 2.07 -6.94 -4.79
N ARG A 69 2.76 -8.08 -4.84
CA ARG A 69 3.30 -8.78 -3.65
C ARG A 69 4.65 -8.24 -3.17
N SER A 70 5.44 -7.67 -4.08
CA SER A 70 6.81 -7.21 -3.77
C SER A 70 6.85 -6.31 -2.53
N GLY A 71 7.69 -6.66 -1.56
CA GLY A 71 7.87 -5.90 -0.31
C GLY A 71 6.92 -6.29 0.83
N ILE A 72 6.02 -7.25 0.61
CA ILE A 72 5.05 -7.77 1.59
C ILE A 72 5.32 -9.26 1.75
N ALA A 73 5.44 -9.72 2.99
CA ALA A 73 5.57 -11.13 3.31
C ALA A 73 4.19 -11.80 3.38
N TYR A 74 4.04 -12.93 2.71
CA TYR A 74 2.91 -13.83 2.92
C TYR A 74 3.31 -14.86 3.97
N GLY A 75 2.82 -14.69 5.20
CA GLY A 75 3.27 -15.46 6.36
C GLY A 75 4.51 -14.86 7.05
N LEU A 76 4.72 -15.24 8.31
CA LEU A 76 5.80 -14.74 9.17
C LEU A 76 7.17 -15.28 8.73
N GLU A 77 7.18 -16.46 8.12
CA GLU A 77 8.36 -17.16 7.64
C GLU A 77 9.02 -16.48 6.43
N ARG A 78 8.28 -15.63 5.70
CA ARG A 78 8.75 -14.99 4.46
C ARG A 78 9.18 -13.54 4.64
N ILE A 79 9.32 -13.07 5.88
CA ILE A 79 9.74 -11.70 6.19
C ILE A 79 11.04 -11.33 5.48
N GLU A 80 12.08 -12.15 5.64
CA GLU A 80 13.40 -11.87 5.06
C GLU A 80 13.37 -11.86 3.52
N GLU A 81 12.62 -12.77 2.92
CA GLU A 81 12.45 -12.86 1.46
C GLU A 81 11.75 -11.62 0.87
N SER A 82 10.84 -11.01 1.64
CA SER A 82 10.07 -9.86 1.19
C SER A 82 10.86 -8.55 1.16
N ARG A 83 11.87 -8.40 2.04
CA ARG A 83 12.60 -7.13 2.26
C ARG A 83 13.21 -6.51 0.99
N PRO A 84 13.88 -7.27 0.10
CA PRO A 84 14.42 -6.70 -1.14
C PRO A 84 13.35 -6.11 -2.06
N GLY A 85 12.10 -6.55 -1.95
CA GLY A 85 10.98 -6.06 -2.75
C GLY A 85 10.50 -4.65 -2.38
N ARG A 86 10.88 -4.12 -1.20
CA ARG A 86 10.43 -2.81 -0.72
C ARG A 86 10.84 -1.65 -1.63
N GLN A 87 12.02 -1.73 -2.24
CA GLN A 87 12.47 -0.71 -3.18
C GLN A 87 11.55 -0.66 -4.41
N ARG A 88 11.27 -1.81 -5.02
CA ARG A 88 10.35 -1.91 -6.17
C ARG A 88 8.94 -1.44 -5.82
N LEU A 89 8.46 -1.78 -4.63
CA LEU A 89 7.19 -1.30 -4.10
C LEU A 89 7.16 0.23 -4.01
N THR A 90 8.22 0.83 -3.48
CA THR A 90 8.36 2.30 -3.37
C THR A 90 8.32 2.95 -4.75
N GLU A 91 9.11 2.44 -5.70
CA GLU A 91 9.12 2.92 -7.09
C GLU A 91 7.74 2.82 -7.75
N ARG A 92 7.02 1.70 -7.54
CA ARG A 92 5.65 1.50 -8.02
C ARG A 92 4.70 2.54 -7.46
N VAL A 93 4.72 2.77 -6.15
CA VAL A 93 3.82 3.76 -5.51
C VAL A 93 4.12 5.18 -5.96
N LEU A 94 5.40 5.55 -6.10
CA LEU A 94 5.79 6.85 -6.67
C LEU A 94 5.31 7.02 -8.10
N LYS A 95 5.43 5.97 -8.93
CA LYS A 95 4.90 5.98 -10.30
C LYS A 95 3.38 6.13 -10.32
N MET A 96 2.66 5.39 -9.46
CA MET A 96 1.19 5.50 -9.34
C MET A 96 0.77 6.91 -8.95
N ALA A 97 1.45 7.54 -7.98
CA ALA A 97 1.16 8.91 -7.56
C ALA A 97 1.38 9.93 -8.70
N LYS A 98 2.46 9.76 -9.47
CA LYS A 98 2.77 10.58 -10.65
C LYS A 98 1.70 10.43 -11.74
N ASP A 99 1.34 9.20 -12.07
CA ASP A 99 0.35 8.89 -13.11
C ASP A 99 -1.04 9.40 -12.71
N SER A 100 -1.41 9.26 -11.43
CA SER A 100 -2.66 9.80 -10.88
C SER A 100 -2.71 11.33 -11.00
N SER A 101 -1.65 12.02 -10.60
CA SER A 101 -1.56 13.48 -10.72
C SER A 101 -1.69 13.96 -12.17
N LYS A 102 -1.06 13.24 -13.11
CA LYS A 102 -1.18 13.52 -14.55
C LYS A 102 -2.61 13.31 -15.06
N SER A 103 -3.29 12.26 -14.60
CA SER A 103 -4.67 11.99 -14.98
C SER A 103 -5.61 13.11 -14.55
N VAL A 104 -5.47 13.62 -13.32
CA VAL A 104 -6.27 14.75 -12.81
C VAL A 104 -5.98 16.03 -13.60
N ALA A 105 -4.72 16.32 -13.91
CA ALA A 105 -4.35 17.48 -14.73
C ALA A 105 -5.00 17.41 -16.12
N ASN A 106 -4.89 16.27 -16.79
CA ASN A 106 -5.51 16.06 -18.11
C ASN A 106 -7.03 16.26 -18.07
N PHE A 107 -7.69 15.80 -17.00
CA PHE A 107 -9.14 15.97 -16.81
C PHE A 107 -9.50 17.45 -16.65
N ALA A 108 -8.75 18.21 -15.84
CA ALA A 108 -8.96 19.65 -15.67
C ALA A 108 -8.74 20.41 -16.99
N ASP A 109 -7.66 20.10 -17.72
CA ASP A 109 -7.35 20.71 -19.02
C ASP A 109 -8.45 20.45 -20.04
N PHE A 110 -8.95 19.21 -20.11
CA PHE A 110 -10.06 18.84 -20.99
C PHE A 110 -11.29 19.72 -20.74
N TRP A 111 -11.70 19.89 -19.49
CA TRP A 111 -12.88 20.69 -19.16
C TRP A 111 -12.65 22.18 -19.33
N ASN A 112 -11.46 22.69 -18.99
CA ASN A 112 -11.10 24.08 -19.22
C ASN A 112 -11.23 24.44 -20.72
N GLN A 113 -10.73 23.58 -21.60
CA GLN A 113 -10.87 23.78 -23.05
C GLN A 113 -12.33 23.77 -23.49
N LYS A 114 -13.15 22.85 -22.96
CA LYS A 114 -14.57 22.72 -23.34
C LYS A 114 -15.42 23.89 -22.85
N ILE A 115 -15.22 24.33 -21.60
CA ILE A 115 -15.96 25.44 -20.99
C ILE A 115 -15.63 26.76 -21.70
N VAL A 116 -14.34 27.06 -21.91
CA VAL A 116 -13.90 28.28 -22.60
C VAL A 116 -14.40 28.30 -24.05
N ALA A 117 -14.41 27.15 -24.73
CA ALA A 117 -14.93 27.06 -26.11
C ALA A 117 -16.44 27.32 -26.24
N HIS A 118 -17.24 27.12 -25.18
CA HIS A 118 -18.71 27.26 -25.21
C HIS A 118 -19.22 28.51 -24.48
N HIS A 119 -18.36 29.21 -23.73
CA HIS A 119 -18.64 30.50 -23.08
C HIS A 119 -17.45 31.45 -23.22
N PRO A 120 -17.18 32.01 -24.42
CA PRO A 120 -16.17 33.04 -24.57
C PRO A 120 -16.51 34.22 -23.67
N ALA A 121 -15.52 34.71 -22.91
CA ALA A 121 -15.67 35.88 -22.04
C ALA A 121 -16.28 37.04 -22.85
N ARG A 122 -17.32 37.67 -22.28
CA ARG A 122 -17.97 38.85 -22.86
C ARG A 122 -17.02 40.05 -22.91
#